data_AF-A0A8T5EPV8-F1
#
_entry.id   AF-A0A8T5EPV8-F1
#
_cell.length_a   1.000
_cell.length_b   1.000
_cell.length_c   1.000
_cell.angle_alpha   90.00
_cell.angle_beta   90.00
_cell.angle_gamma   90.00
#
_symmetry.space_group_name_H-M   'P 1'
#
loop_
_entity.id
_entity.type
_entity.pdbx_description
1 polymer ?
#
loop_
_entity_poly.entity_id
_entity_poly.type
_entity_poly.pdbx_seq_one_letter_code
_entity_poly.pdbx_strand_id
1 'polypeptide(L)'
;NTDGYGFVEAAKYIGINPSKSILKIRGGGSTARSIVAAWSESGGEIIPVNGRRKLVSGPWDISIIENGEADISVDLDVNPAGEESQTIKEKMDVSISYNEYSKIDDFAVIMLASQHLEAWKRFFLYENIEKLPNLSYILEKLFD
;
A
#
# COMPACT_ATOMS: atom_id res chain seq x y z
N ASN A 1 -11.96 3.39 6.33
CA ASN A 1 -10.86 3.42 5.34
C ASN A 1 -9.96 2.22 5.63
N THR A 2 -9.74 1.34 4.65
CA THR A 2 -8.91 0.12 4.75
C THR A 2 -7.70 0.16 3.83
N ASP A 3 -7.47 1.27 3.12
CA ASP A 3 -6.43 1.42 2.10
C ASP A 3 -5.04 1.15 2.69
N GLY A 4 -4.74 1.71 3.87
CA GLY A 4 -3.45 1.54 4.51
C GLY A 4 -3.16 0.11 4.94
N TYR A 5 -4.13 -0.55 5.57
CA TYR A 5 -3.99 -1.96 5.95
C TYR A 5 -3.94 -2.86 4.72
N GLY A 6 -4.72 -2.57 3.68
CA GLY A 6 -4.65 -3.26 2.40
C GLY A 6 -3.29 -3.14 1.73
N PHE A 7 -2.66 -1.96 1.75
CA PHE A 7 -1.31 -1.76 1.26
C PHE A 7 -0.27 -2.56 2.05
N VAL A 8 -0.39 -2.56 3.39
CA VAL A 8 0.49 -3.34 4.28
C VAL A 8 0.38 -4.85 4.00
N GLU A 9 -0.84 -5.38 3.85
CA GLU A 9 -1.05 -6.80 3.54
C GLU A 9 -0.57 -7.14 2.13
N ALA A 10 -0.76 -6.26 1.15
CA ALA A 10 -0.23 -6.44 -0.20
C ALA A 10 1.31 -6.45 -0.21
N ALA A 11 1.96 -5.56 0.56
CA ALA A 11 3.41 -5.55 0.72
C ALA A 11 3.92 -6.86 1.33
N LYS A 12 3.26 -7.37 2.39
CA LYS A 12 3.57 -8.68 2.98
C LYS A 12 3.42 -9.82 1.99
N TYR A 13 2.36 -9.79 1.17
CA TYR A 13 2.08 -10.81 0.17
C TYR A 13 3.21 -10.93 -0.87
N ILE A 14 3.79 -9.80 -1.29
CA ILE A 14 4.94 -9.78 -2.21
C ILE A 14 6.30 -9.96 -1.51
N GLY A 15 6.31 -10.29 -0.21
CA GLY A 15 7.52 -10.61 0.54
C GLY A 15 8.21 -9.44 1.25
N ILE A 16 7.59 -8.26 1.31
CA ILE A 16 8.11 -7.11 2.06
C ILE A 16 7.62 -7.17 3.51
N ASN A 17 8.52 -7.06 4.49
CA ASN A 17 8.17 -6.99 5.91
C ASN A 17 8.17 -5.52 6.38
N PRO A 18 7.00 -4.88 6.60
CA PRO A 18 6.94 -3.45 6.92
C PRO A 18 7.79 -3.04 8.12
N SER A 19 7.81 -3.85 9.19
CA SER A 19 8.59 -3.57 10.42
C SER A 19 10.11 -3.54 10.23
N LYS A 20 10.60 -4.00 9.08
CA LYS A 20 12.02 -4.06 8.73
C LYS A 20 12.31 -3.36 7.41
N SER A 21 11.37 -2.56 6.93
CA SER A 21 11.44 -1.97 5.60
C SER A 21 11.13 -0.49 5.60
N ILE A 22 11.73 0.18 4.62
CA ILE A 22 11.58 1.61 4.42
C ILE A 22 10.60 1.83 3.25
N LEU A 23 9.51 2.56 3.50
CA LEU A 23 8.55 3.00 2.48
C LEU A 23 8.89 4.40 2.00
N LYS A 24 9.11 4.57 0.70
CA LYS A 24 9.22 5.89 0.07
C LYS A 24 7.94 6.27 -0.64
N ILE A 25 7.31 7.37 -0.25
CA ILE A 25 5.95 7.69 -0.71
C ILE A 25 5.84 9.13 -1.19
N ARG A 26 5.30 9.32 -2.40
CA ARG A 26 4.94 10.65 -2.93
C ARG A 26 3.44 10.85 -2.83
N GLY A 27 3.02 11.96 -2.22
CA GLY A 27 1.62 12.37 -2.09
C GLY A 27 1.13 12.53 -0.65
N GLY A 28 0.03 13.27 -0.49
CA GLY A 28 -0.50 13.69 0.83
C GLY A 28 -2.02 13.60 0.96
N GLY A 29 -2.68 12.91 0.02
CA GLY A 29 -4.12 12.64 0.02
C GLY A 29 -4.56 11.71 1.15
N SER A 30 -5.86 11.43 1.23
CA SER A 30 -6.44 10.51 2.22
C SER A 30 -5.81 9.11 2.16
N THR A 31 -5.62 8.56 0.95
CA THR A 31 -4.99 7.26 0.74
C THR A 31 -3.52 7.26 1.18
N ALA A 32 -2.76 8.30 0.82
CA ALA A 32 -1.37 8.46 1.27
C ALA A 32 -1.27 8.44 2.80
N ARG A 33 -2.09 9.25 3.47
CA ARG A 33 -2.16 9.32 4.94
C ARG A 33 -2.58 7.99 5.58
N SER A 34 -3.50 7.25 4.95
CA SER A 34 -3.90 5.92 5.40
C SER A 34 -2.73 4.93 5.33
N ILE A 35 -2.00 4.93 4.20
CA ILE A 35 -0.82 4.07 3.99
C ILE A 35 0.28 4.38 5.00
N VAL A 36 0.68 5.64 5.16
CA VAL A 36 1.75 5.98 6.11
C VAL A 36 1.37 5.70 7.56
N ALA A 37 0.09 5.87 7.93
CA ALA A 37 -0.39 5.52 9.26
C ALA A 37 -0.26 4.02 9.53
N ALA A 38 -0.75 3.16 8.62
CA ALA A 38 -0.67 1.71 8.77
C ALA A 38 0.77 1.18 8.68
N TRP A 39 1.61 1.80 7.84
CA TRP A 39 3.03 1.45 7.73
C TRP A 39 3.79 1.77 9.03
N SER A 40 3.58 2.96 9.58
CA SER A 40 4.14 3.39 10.86
C SER A 40 3.66 2.51 12.02
N GLU A 41 2.36 2.18 12.07
CA GLU A 41 1.79 1.25 13.06
C GLU A 41 2.42 -0.14 12.96
N SER A 42 2.81 -0.56 11.76
CA SER A 42 3.54 -1.81 11.52
C SER A 42 5.02 -1.74 11.90
N GLY A 43 5.51 -0.61 12.41
CA GLY A 43 6.90 -0.40 12.82
C GLY A 43 7.86 -0.04 11.69
N GLY A 44 7.35 0.26 10.49
CA GLY A 44 8.18 0.62 9.35
C GLY A 44 8.62 2.09 9.36
N GLU A 45 9.71 2.36 8.65
CA GLU A 45 10.23 3.71 8.43
C GLU A 45 9.69 4.31 7.13
N ILE A 46 9.64 5.64 7.05
CA ILE A 46 8.96 6.37 5.98
C ILE A 46 9.85 7.49 5.48
N ILE A 47 10.05 7.54 4.16
CA ILE A 47 10.68 8.67 3.46
C ILE A 47 9.60 9.37 2.63
N PRO A 48 9.04 10.49 3.10
CA PRO A 48 8.10 11.27 2.31
C PRO A 48 8.82 12.00 1.17
N VAL A 49 8.26 11.92 -0.02
CA VAL A 49 8.72 12.63 -1.21
C VAL A 49 7.75 13.77 -1.52
N ASN A 50 8.30 14.95 -1.81
CA ASN A 50 7.48 16.10 -2.22
C ASN A 50 6.73 15.77 -3.52
N GLY A 51 5.40 15.90 -3.48
CA GLY A 51 4.51 15.80 -4.63
C GLY A 51 3.62 17.04 -4.75
N ARG A 52 2.53 16.94 -5.50
CA ARG A 52 1.50 17.98 -5.62
C ARG A 52 0.82 18.24 -4.28
N ARG A 53 0.57 17.18 -3.52
CA ARG A 53 0.00 17.27 -2.17
C ARG A 53 1.07 16.85 -1.18
N LYS A 54 1.48 17.77 -0.32
CA LYS A 54 2.42 17.49 0.75
C LYS A 54 1.76 16.55 1.79
N LEU A 55 2.50 15.55 2.24
CA LEU A 55 2.13 14.78 3.42
C LEU A 55 2.19 15.71 4.65
N VAL A 56 1.04 15.93 5.28
CA VAL A 56 0.93 16.74 6.50
C VAL A 56 1.35 15.93 7.73
N SER A 57 1.60 16.62 8.85
CA SER A 57 1.90 15.96 10.13
C SER A 57 0.78 15.02 10.57
N GLY A 58 1.16 13.90 11.20
CA GLY A 58 0.23 12.90 11.72
C GLY A 58 0.90 11.88 12.64
N PRO A 59 0.17 10.84 13.09
CA PRO A 59 0.70 9.82 13.98
C PRO A 59 1.96 9.11 13.47
N TRP A 60 2.15 9.09 12.15
CA TRP A 60 3.31 8.50 11.47
C TRP A 60 4.59 9.33 11.56
N ASP A 61 4.55 10.55 12.10
CA ASP A 61 5.72 11.44 12.18
C ASP A 61 6.90 10.80 12.93
N ILE A 62 6.61 9.89 13.88
CA ILE A 62 7.62 9.13 14.62
C ILE A 62 8.43 8.16 13.75
N SER A 63 7.90 7.79 12.58
CA SER A 63 8.49 6.86 11.63
C SER A 63 9.17 7.58 10.46
N ILE A 64 9.12 8.91 10.41
CA ILE A 64 9.74 9.67 9.32
C ILE A 64 11.25 9.71 9.52
N ILE A 65 11.99 9.30 8.49
CA ILE A 65 13.44 9.43 8.41
C ILE A 65 13.83 10.35 7.25
N GLU A 66 14.99 11.00 7.34
CA GLU A 66 15.44 11.95 6.31
C GLU A 66 15.91 11.26 5.03
N ASN A 67 16.62 10.13 5.17
CA ASN A 67 17.27 9.42 4.07
C ASN A 67 17.35 7.92 4.36
N GLY A 68 17.43 7.12 3.31
CA GLY A 68 17.54 5.66 3.36
C GLY A 68 17.31 5.05 1.96
N GLU A 69 17.72 3.80 1.80
CA GLU A 69 17.39 2.99 0.62
C GLU A 69 16.03 2.36 0.85
N ALA A 70 15.04 2.69 0.03
CA ALA A 70 13.70 2.18 0.23
C ALA A 70 13.57 0.77 -0.33
N ASP A 71 12.86 -0.08 0.40
CA ASP A 71 12.53 -1.43 -0.08
C ASP A 71 11.29 -1.40 -0.97
N ILE A 72 10.41 -0.42 -0.76
CA ILE A 72 9.21 -0.20 -1.56
C ILE A 72 8.94 1.29 -1.75
N SER A 73 8.53 1.68 -2.96
CA SER A 73 8.06 3.02 -3.27
C SER A 73 6.68 3.05 -3.90
N VAL A 74 5.92 4.11 -3.64
CA VAL A 74 4.63 4.35 -4.29
C VAL A 74 4.44 5.85 -4.56
N ASP A 75 4.06 6.18 -5.79
CA ASP A 75 3.66 7.54 -6.17
C ASP A 75 2.13 7.64 -6.28
N LEU A 76 1.53 8.46 -5.42
CA LEU A 76 0.09 8.71 -5.35
C LEU A 76 -0.31 10.09 -5.91
N ASP A 77 0.63 10.82 -6.48
CA ASP A 77 0.43 12.11 -7.12
C ASP A 77 0.61 12.04 -8.66
N VAL A 78 0.67 10.83 -9.22
CA VAL A 78 0.66 10.58 -10.67
C VAL A 78 -0.63 11.10 -11.31
N ASN A 79 -0.53 11.69 -12.50
CA ASN A 79 -1.68 12.13 -13.27
C ASN A 79 -2.58 10.94 -13.66
N PRO A 80 -3.92 11.08 -13.64
CA PRO A 80 -4.85 10.05 -14.15
C PRO A 80 -4.68 9.69 -15.64
N ALA A 81 -3.80 10.38 -16.37
CA ALA A 81 -3.53 10.21 -17.79
C ALA A 81 -2.21 9.48 -18.11
N GLY A 82 -1.58 8.83 -17.12
CA GLY A 82 -0.50 7.87 -17.39
C GLY A 82 0.83 8.47 -17.87
N GLU A 83 1.12 9.73 -17.55
CA GLU A 83 2.50 10.21 -17.67
C GLU A 83 3.37 9.40 -16.72
N GLU A 84 4.47 8.85 -17.24
CA GLU A 84 5.44 8.07 -16.47
C GLU A 84 5.76 8.78 -15.16
N SER A 85 5.41 8.12 -14.05
CA SER A 85 5.87 8.53 -12.73
C SER A 85 7.38 8.73 -12.82
N GLN A 86 7.89 9.86 -12.32
CA GLN A 86 9.32 10.01 -12.14
C GLN A 86 9.74 8.93 -11.16
N THR A 87 10.25 7.83 -11.73
CA THR A 87 10.54 6.57 -11.06
C THR A 87 11.35 6.89 -9.82
N ILE A 88 10.78 6.57 -8.68
CA ILE A 88 11.52 6.61 -7.44
C ILE A 88 12.38 5.35 -7.52
N LYS A 89 13.65 5.47 -7.94
CA LYS A 89 14.53 4.32 -8.14
C LYS A 89 14.77 3.61 -6.80
N GLU A 90 14.01 2.56 -6.54
CA GLU A 90 14.09 1.75 -5.33
C GLU A 90 14.02 0.26 -5.69
N LYS A 91 14.21 -0.62 -4.69
CA LYS A 91 14.19 -2.07 -4.93
C LYS A 91 12.86 -2.56 -5.52
N MET A 92 11.75 -1.92 -5.14
CA MET A 92 10.42 -2.22 -5.68
C MET A 92 9.62 -0.93 -5.84
N ASP A 93 9.33 -0.51 -7.07
CA ASP A 93 8.44 0.61 -7.36
C ASP A 93 7.05 0.09 -7.74
N VAL A 94 6.04 0.39 -6.91
CA VAL A 94 4.68 -0.14 -7.07
C VAL A 94 3.70 0.94 -7.50
N SER A 95 2.75 0.53 -8.34
CA SER A 95 1.59 1.34 -8.73
C SER A 95 0.34 0.80 -8.07
N ILE A 96 -0.56 1.69 -7.64
CA ILE A 96 -1.92 1.34 -7.18
C ILE A 96 -2.98 1.55 -8.27
N SER A 97 -2.56 1.93 -9.48
CA SER A 97 -3.48 2.10 -10.62
C SER A 97 -3.66 0.77 -11.33
N TYR A 98 -4.90 0.43 -11.66
CA TYR A 98 -5.26 -0.77 -12.40
C TYR A 98 -6.25 -0.46 -13.53
N ASN A 99 -6.30 -1.31 -14.54
CA ASN A 99 -7.22 -1.20 -15.69
C ASN A 99 -7.62 -2.60 -16.20
N GLU A 100 -8.29 -2.66 -17.35
CA GLU A 100 -8.76 -3.90 -17.99
C GLU A 100 -7.64 -4.88 -18.41
N TYR A 101 -6.39 -4.41 -18.47
CA TYR A 101 -5.21 -5.24 -18.79
C TYR A 101 -4.42 -5.64 -17.54
N SER A 102 -4.86 -5.23 -16.35
CA SER A 102 -4.20 -5.58 -15.11
C SER A 102 -4.27 -7.07 -14.81
N LYS A 103 -3.20 -7.60 -14.21
CA LYS A 103 -3.00 -9.02 -13.94
C LYS A 103 -3.08 -9.32 -12.45
N ILE A 104 -3.21 -10.60 -12.14
CA ILE A 104 -3.29 -11.12 -10.78
C ILE A 104 -2.06 -10.78 -9.92
N ASP A 105 -0.89 -10.61 -10.55
CA ASP A 105 0.38 -10.29 -9.92
C ASP A 105 0.68 -8.79 -9.87
N ASP A 106 -0.17 -7.93 -10.47
CA ASP A 106 -0.03 -6.49 -10.35
C ASP A 106 -0.31 -6.03 -8.92
N PHE A 107 0.59 -5.22 -8.36
CA PHE A 107 0.45 -4.72 -6.99
C PHE A 107 -0.88 -4.01 -6.76
N ALA A 108 -1.37 -3.26 -7.75
CA ALA A 108 -2.67 -2.59 -7.68
C ALA A 108 -3.84 -3.57 -7.45
N VAL A 109 -3.83 -4.73 -8.11
CA VAL A 109 -4.85 -5.77 -7.98
C VAL A 109 -4.73 -6.48 -6.63
N ILE A 110 -3.49 -6.80 -6.22
CA ILE A 110 -3.19 -7.40 -4.91
C ILE A 110 -3.66 -6.47 -3.78
N MET A 111 -3.37 -5.17 -3.90
CA MET A 111 -3.77 -4.15 -2.93
C MET A 111 -5.29 -3.97 -2.89
N LEU A 112 -5.97 -3.94 -4.04
CA LEU A 112 -7.42 -3.87 -4.11
C LEU A 112 -8.09 -5.05 -3.39
N ALA A 113 -7.67 -6.28 -3.72
CA ALA A 113 -8.18 -7.49 -3.06
C ALA A 113 -7.91 -7.47 -1.55
N SER A 114 -6.70 -7.05 -1.14
CA SER A 114 -6.31 -6.90 0.26
C SER A 114 -7.16 -5.88 1.01
N GLN A 115 -7.42 -4.71 0.41
CA GLN A 115 -8.24 -3.64 0.98
C GLN A 115 -9.69 -4.11 1.22
N HIS A 116 -10.25 -4.89 0.29
CA HIS A 116 -11.58 -5.47 0.43
C HIS A 116 -11.63 -6.55 1.50
N LEU A 117 -10.61 -7.42 1.57
CA LEU A 117 -10.52 -8.43 2.62
C LEU A 117 -10.40 -7.78 4.01
N GLU A 118 -9.62 -6.71 4.15
CA GLU A 118 -9.55 -5.90 5.38
C GLU A 118 -10.88 -5.25 5.74
N ALA A 119 -11.68 -4.84 4.75
CA ALA A 119 -13.02 -4.34 5.00
C ALA A 119 -13.93 -5.45 5.53
N TRP A 120 -13.88 -6.65 4.95
CA TRP A 120 -14.65 -7.80 5.42
C TRP A 120 -14.28 -8.19 6.85
N LYS A 121 -13.00 -8.24 7.19
CA LYS A 121 -12.55 -8.52 8.58
C LYS A 121 -13.18 -7.59 9.61
N ARG A 122 -13.48 -6.34 9.24
CA ARG A 122 -14.11 -5.34 10.13
C ARG A 122 -15.63 -5.47 10.24
N PHE A 123 -16.29 -6.06 9.24
CA PHE A 123 -17.74 -6.26 9.25
C PHE A 123 -18.14 -7.60 9.86
N PHE A 124 -17.30 -8.63 9.71
CA PHE A 124 -17.59 -9.94 10.28
C PHE A 124 -17.40 -9.92 11.80
N LEU A 125 -18.29 -10.63 12.50
CA LEU A 125 -18.08 -10.94 13.92
C LEU A 125 -16.73 -11.62 14.07
N TYR A 126 -15.97 -11.25 15.10
CA TYR A 126 -14.62 -11.73 15.36
C TYR A 126 -14.51 -13.26 15.25
N GLU A 127 -15.51 -13.99 15.73
CA GLU A 127 -15.63 -15.45 15.70
C GLU A 127 -15.65 -16.08 14.30
N ASN A 128 -15.89 -15.29 13.25
CA ASN A 128 -15.98 -15.75 11.87
C ASN A 128 -14.81 -15.26 11.00
N ILE A 129 -13.84 -14.53 11.54
CA ILE A 129 -12.69 -14.02 10.77
C ILE A 129 -11.90 -15.20 10.16
N GLU A 130 -11.74 -16.29 10.90
CA GLU A 130 -11.06 -17.52 10.44
C GLU A 130 -11.77 -18.23 9.27
N LYS A 131 -13.03 -17.86 8.97
CA LYS A 131 -13.78 -18.39 7.82
C LYS A 131 -13.58 -17.56 6.55
N LEU A 132 -12.95 -16.38 6.65
CA LEU A 132 -12.67 -15.56 5.48
C LEU A 132 -11.61 -16.23 4.62
N PRO A 133 -11.75 -16.17 3.28
CA PRO A 133 -10.71 -16.66 2.39
C PRO A 133 -9.43 -15.86 2.60
N ASN A 134 -8.28 -16.50 2.38
CA ASN A 134 -7.02 -15.80 2.32
C ASN A 134 -6.88 -15.03 0.99
N LEU A 135 -5.87 -14.15 0.92
CA LEU A 135 -5.64 -13.31 -0.24
C LEU A 135 -5.35 -14.12 -1.51
N SER A 136 -4.54 -15.18 -1.42
CA SER A 136 -4.23 -16.05 -2.57
C SER A 136 -5.50 -16.63 -3.20
N TYR A 137 -6.41 -17.14 -2.37
CA TYR A 137 -7.68 -17.68 -2.83
C TYR A 137 -8.54 -16.64 -3.54
N ILE A 138 -8.63 -15.42 -2.99
CA ILE A 138 -9.39 -14.34 -3.64
C ILE A 138 -8.79 -14.00 -5.01
N LEU A 139 -7.46 -13.86 -5.06
CA LEU A 139 -6.76 -13.52 -6.30
C LEU A 139 -6.97 -14.59 -7.38
N GLU A 140 -6.85 -15.87 -7.02
CA GLU A 140 -7.14 -16.99 -7.93
C GLU A 140 -8.57 -16.91 -8.49
N LYS A 141 -9.57 -16.61 -7.63
CA LYS A 141 -10.98 -16.51 -8.04
C LYS A 141 -11.34 -15.28 -8.86
N LEU A 142 -10.52 -14.24 -8.86
CA LEU A 142 -10.77 -13.04 -9.69
C LEU A 142 -10.43 -13.25 -11.16
N PHE A 143 -9.56 -14.24 -11.46
CA PHE A 143 -9.05 -14.51 -12.81
C PHE A 143 -9.38 -15.92 -13.33
N ASP A 144 -10.27 -16.64 -12.62
CA ASP A 144 -10.86 -17.93 -13.04
C ASP A 144 -11.87 -17.78 -14.20
#